data_AF-A0A8S3ZEZ5-F1
#
_entry.id   AF-A0A8S3ZEZ5-F1
#
_cell.length_a   1.000
_cell.length_b   1.000
_cell.length_c   1.000
_cell.angle_alpha   90.00
_cell.angle_beta   90.00
_cell.angle_gamma   90.00
#
_symmetry.space_group_name_H-M   'P 1'
#
loop_
_entity.id
_entity.type
_entity.pdbx_description
1 polymer ?
#
loop_
_entity_poly.entity_id
_entity_poly.type
_entity_poly.pdbx_seq_one_letter_code
_entity_poly.pdbx_strand_id
1 'polypeptide(L)' 'SALRVVGGDEVKPGAWPWMAGLHGGSGEAFYCGATIIDPQWILTAGHCVGE' A
#
# COMPACT_ATOMS: atom_id res chain seq x y z
N SER A 1 1.63 -19.55 17.12
CA SER A 1 1.29 -18.43 16.22
C SER A 1 -0.21 -18.25 16.17
N ALA A 2 -0.72 -17.15 16.71
CA ALA A 2 -2.10 -16.75 16.43
C ALA A 2 -2.23 -16.41 14.93
N LEU A 3 -3.40 -16.69 14.33
CA LEU A 3 -3.73 -16.21 12.98
C LEU A 3 -3.63 -14.68 12.98
N ARG A 4 -2.58 -14.13 12.38
CA ARG A 4 -2.32 -12.66 12.28
C ARG A 4 -3.37 -11.95 11.41
N VAL A 5 -4.09 -12.71 10.58
CA VAL A 5 -5.18 -12.26 9.71
C VAL A 5 -6.38 -13.18 9.97
N VAL A 6 -7.55 -12.62 10.24
CA VAL A 6 -8.79 -13.36 10.49
C VAL A 6 -9.75 -13.12 9.33
N GLY A 7 -10.20 -14.18 8.67
CA GLY A 7 -11.17 -14.10 7.56
C GLY A 7 -10.66 -13.44 6.28
N GLY A 8 -9.34 -13.26 6.14
CA GLY A 8 -8.73 -12.78 4.91
C GLY A 8 -8.23 -13.95 4.05
N ASP A 9 -8.33 -13.78 2.74
CA ASP A 9 -7.82 -14.70 1.73
C ASP A 9 -6.80 -14.00 0.82
N GLU A 10 -5.95 -14.78 0.16
CA GLU A 10 -5.00 -14.25 -0.82
C GLU A 10 -5.73 -13.62 -2.01
N VAL A 11 -5.30 -12.43 -2.41
CA VAL A 11 -5.90 -11.69 -3.51
C VAL A 11 -5.32 -12.10 -4.85
N LYS A 12 -6.16 -12.19 -5.89
CA LYS A 12 -5.68 -12.38 -7.27
C LYS A 12 -4.94 -11.13 -7.76
N PRO A 13 -3.87 -11.27 -8.56
CA PRO A 13 -3.22 -10.12 -9.20
C PRO A 13 -4.22 -9.22 -9.92
N GLY A 14 -4.15 -7.92 -9.67
CA GLY A 14 -5.02 -6.92 -10.30
C GLY A 14 -6.46 -6.84 -9.77
N ALA A 15 -6.83 -7.57 -8.71
CA ALA A 15 -8.19 -7.44 -8.14
C ALA A 15 -8.47 -6.04 -7.57
N TRP A 16 -7.42 -5.34 -7.12
CA TRP A 16 -7.47 -3.97 -6.63
C TRP A 16 -6.44 -3.12 -7.39
N PRO A 17 -6.70 -2.75 -8.66
CA PRO A 17 -5.70 -2.13 -9.52
C PRO A 17 -5.28 -0.73 -9.07
N TRP A 18 -6.06 -0.10 -8.19
CA TRP A 18 -5.73 1.18 -7.57
C TRP A 18 -4.82 1.06 -6.34
N MET A 19 -4.50 -0.14 -5.87
CA MET A 19 -3.63 -0.33 -4.71
C MET A 19 -2.18 -0.02 -5.07
N ALA A 20 -1.56 0.92 -4.36
CA ALA A 20 -0.16 1.31 -4.52
C ALA A 20 0.61 1.16 -3.22
N GLY A 21 1.91 0.84 -3.33
CA GLY A 21 2.85 0.80 -2.21
C GLY A 21 3.85 1.94 -2.31
N LEU A 22 4.14 2.60 -1.18
CA LEU A 22 5.23 3.56 -1.06
C LEU A 22 6.46 2.85 -0.51
N HIS A 23 7.55 2.93 -1.26
CA HIS A 23 8.83 2.29 -0.98
C HIS A 23 9.95 3.34 -0.87
N GLY A 24 10.89 3.15 0.05
CA GLY A 24 11.94 4.14 0.27
C GLY A 24 13.12 3.64 1.12
N GLY A 25 14.07 4.53 1.37
CA GLY A 25 15.29 4.23 2.14
C GLY A 25 16.27 3.29 1.41
N SER A 26 17.28 2.84 2.13
CA SER A 26 18.24 1.85 1.61
C SER A 26 17.54 0.49 1.45
N GLY A 27 17.34 0.05 0.22
CA GLY A 27 16.71 -1.24 -0.10
C GLY A 27 15.23 -1.17 -0.46
N GLU A 28 14.68 0.03 -0.74
CA GLU A 28 13.31 0.22 -1.24
C GLU A 28 12.25 -0.49 -0.37
N ALA A 29 12.40 -0.37 0.95
CA ALA A 29 11.50 -1.02 1.89
C ALA A 29 10.11 -0.36 1.84
N PHE A 30 9.07 -1.20 1.87
CA PHE A 30 7.68 -0.73 2.01
C PHE A 30 7.52 0.01 3.34
N TYR A 31 6.92 1.20 3.30
CA TYR A 31 6.63 1.98 4.51
C TYR A 31 5.18 2.47 4.63
N CYS A 32 4.46 2.65 3.52
CA CYS A 32 3.05 3.06 3.52
C CYS A 32 2.28 2.52 2.31
N GLY A 33 0.96 2.42 2.44
CA GLY A 33 0.06 2.19 1.31
C GLY A 33 -0.43 3.51 0.69
N ALA A 34 -0.91 3.44 -0.55
CA ALA A 34 -1.52 4.56 -1.26
C ALA A 34 -2.62 4.06 -2.23
N THR A 35 -3.41 4.99 -2.76
CA THR A 35 -4.48 4.71 -3.74
C THR A 35 -4.29 5.54 -5.01
N ILE A 36 -4.33 4.91 -6.17
CA ILE A 36 -4.33 5.60 -7.48
C ILE A 36 -5.69 6.27 -7.66
N ILE A 37 -5.70 7.59 -7.84
CA ILE A 37 -6.92 8.39 -8.02
C ILE A 37 -7.01 9.02 -9.42
N ASP A 38 -5.89 9.08 -10.14
CA ASP A 38 -5.75 9.66 -11.47
C ASP A 38 -4.49 9.10 -12.16
N PRO A 39 -4.34 9.15 -13.50
CA PRO A 39 -3.10 8.76 -14.17
C PRO A 39 -1.82 9.42 -13.66
N GLN A 40 -1.92 10.60 -13.04
CA GLN A 40 -0.76 11.33 -12.50
C GLN A 40 -0.79 11.51 -10.97
N TRP A 41 -1.83 11.02 -10.27
CA TRP A 41 -2.00 11.27 -8.84
C TRP A 41 -2.31 10.01 -8.03
N ILE A 42 -1.68 9.95 -6.86
CA ILE A 42 -1.99 8.99 -5.80
C ILE A 42 -2.37 9.74 -4.51
N LEU A 43 -3.23 9.12 -3.71
CA LEU A 43 -3.62 9.58 -2.37
C LEU A 43 -2.96 8.71 -1.29
N THR A 44 -2.43 9.33 -0.24
CA THR A 44 -1.84 8.68 0.93
C THR A 44 -2.12 9.49 2.21
N ALA A 45 -1.73 8.97 3.37
CA ALA A 45 -1.79 9.70 4.64
C ALA A 45 -0.66 10.74 4.75
N GLY A 46 -0.91 11.87 5.40
CA GLY A 46 0.08 12.95 5.59
C GLY A 46 1.36 12.48 6.28
N HIS A 47 1.23 11.68 7.34
CA HIS A 47 2.35 11.18 8.14
C HIS A 47 3.28 10.24 7.38
N CYS A 48 2.84 9.75 6.21
CA CYS A 48 3.72 8.98 5.33
C CYS A 48 4.75 9.87 4.63
N VAL A 49 4.52 11.19 4.50
CA VAL A 49 5.34 12.09 3.66
C VAL A 49 5.86 13.35 4.35
N GLY A 50 5.34 13.72 5.52
CA GLY A 50 5.90 14.85 6.27
C GLY A 50 4.94 15.58 7.20
N GLU A 51 4.15 14.84 7.99
CA GLU A 51 3.68 15.41 9.27
C GLU A 51 4.87 15.67 10.19
#